data_AF-A0A5S3YLB8-F1
#
_entry.id   AF-A0A5S3YLB8-F1
#
_cell.length_a   1.000
_cell.length_b   1.000
_cell.length_c   1.000
_cell.angle_alpha   90.00
_cell.angle_beta   90.00
_cell.angle_gamma   90.00
#
_symmetry.space_group_name_H-M   'P 1'
#
loop_
_entity.id
_entity.type
_entity.pdbx_description
1 polymer ?
#
loop_
_entity_poly.entity_id
_entity_poly.type
_entity_poly.pdbx_seq_one_letter_code
_entity_poly.pdbx_strand_id
1 'polypeptide(L)'
;GFKQELANEWSYSVETYYKTMDDLPKSAPLSQVNYINGTSGTAYGVDFIVNKNKTDDWYGWVAVSLAKSEREDELTGIKRDYYADTPFILNAVFHYDFGEKWSGGFNFTARSGQAYTPIVGVKE
;
A
#
# COMPACT_ATOMS: atom_id res chain seq x y z
N GLY A 1 -12.48 10.04 -1.46
CA GLY A 1 -11.50 10.69 -0.56
C GLY A 1 -11.97 12.06 -0.18
N PHE A 2 -11.33 12.65 0.83
CA PHE A 2 -11.51 14.01 1.29
C PHE A 2 -10.14 14.70 1.31
N LYS A 3 -10.05 15.92 0.81
CA LYS A 3 -8.85 16.76 0.86
C LYS A 3 -9.23 18.13 1.38
N GLN A 4 -8.37 18.69 2.22
CA GLN A 4 -8.52 20.05 2.71
C GLN A 4 -7.18 20.78 2.71
N GLU A 5 -7.22 22.01 2.19
CA GLU A 5 -6.16 23.00 2.36
C GLU A 5 -6.45 23.81 3.63
N LEU A 6 -5.41 24.13 4.38
CA LEU A 6 -5.43 24.84 5.65
C LEU A 6 -4.52 26.07 5.57
N ALA A 7 -4.60 26.93 6.59
CA ALA A 7 -3.71 28.08 6.69
C ALA A 7 -2.23 27.65 6.72
N ASN A 8 -1.35 28.58 6.33
CA ASN A 8 0.10 28.37 6.27
C ASN A 8 0.49 27.19 5.38
N GLU A 9 -0.14 27.04 4.21
CA GLU A 9 0.22 26.04 3.19
C GLU A 9 0.23 24.58 3.68
N TRP A 10 -0.57 24.30 4.71
CA TRP A 10 -0.81 22.93 5.15
C TRP A 10 -1.94 22.33 4.33
N SER A 11 -1.82 21.05 4.01
CA SER A 11 -2.90 20.25 3.45
C SER A 11 -2.92 18.88 4.08
N TYR A 12 -4.11 18.29 4.12
CA TYR A 12 -4.24 16.87 4.38
C TYR A 12 -5.25 16.24 3.43
N SER A 13 -5.05 14.96 3.16
CA SER A 13 -5.98 14.14 2.39
C SER A 13 -6.16 12.79 3.06
N VAL A 14 -7.38 12.30 3.06
CA VAL A 14 -7.74 10.94 3.43
C VAL A 14 -8.49 10.28 2.27
N GLU A 15 -8.07 9.09 1.89
CA GLU A 15 -8.74 8.29 0.87
C GLU A 15 -8.99 6.90 1.41
N THR A 16 -10.17 6.36 1.12
CA THR A 16 -10.55 5.00 1.46
C THR A 16 -11.03 4.32 0.20
N TYR A 17 -10.73 3.04 0.05
CA TYR A 17 -11.18 2.27 -1.10
C TYR A 17 -11.64 0.88 -0.67
N TYR A 18 -12.54 0.34 -1.47
CA TYR A 18 -12.95 -1.06 -1.45
C TYR A 18 -13.10 -1.50 -2.90
N LYS A 19 -12.31 -2.49 -3.30
CA LYS A 19 -12.24 -2.99 -4.69
C LYS A 19 -12.45 -4.49 -4.67
N THR A 20 -13.40 -4.95 -5.47
CA THR A 20 -13.57 -6.36 -5.81
C THR A 20 -12.89 -6.63 -7.14
N MET A 21 -12.43 -7.86 -7.33
CA MET A 21 -11.78 -8.34 -8.53
C MET A 21 -12.34 -9.72 -8.81
N ASP A 22 -12.80 -9.93 -10.04
CA ASP A 22 -13.39 -11.19 -10.49
C ASP A 22 -12.60 -11.70 -11.70
N ASP A 23 -12.84 -12.95 -12.09
CA ASP A 23 -12.25 -13.57 -13.27
C ASP A 23 -10.70 -13.53 -13.33
N LEU A 24 -10.03 -13.63 -12.18
CA LEU A 24 -8.57 -13.59 -12.13
C LEU A 24 -7.96 -14.91 -12.61
N PRO A 25 -6.87 -14.86 -13.39
CA PRO A 25 -6.25 -16.04 -13.95
C PRO A 25 -5.56 -16.88 -12.87
N LYS A 26 -5.80 -18.19 -12.94
CA LYS A 26 -5.18 -19.21 -12.09
C LYS A 26 -4.74 -20.38 -12.96
N SER A 27 -3.68 -21.08 -12.57
CA SER A 27 -3.29 -22.32 -13.24
C SER A 27 -4.39 -23.38 -13.09
N ALA A 28 -4.67 -24.13 -14.16
CA ALA A 28 -5.62 -25.21 -14.13
C ALA A 28 -4.89 -26.54 -13.87
N PRO A 29 -4.93 -27.10 -12.65
CA PRO A 29 -4.08 -28.23 -12.29
C PRO A 29 -4.41 -29.54 -13.02
N LEU A 30 -5.53 -29.62 -13.75
CA LEU A 30 -6.06 -30.88 -14.33
C LEU A 30 -6.82 -30.70 -15.66
N SER A 31 -6.49 -29.70 -16.50
CA SER A 31 -7.21 -29.43 -17.76
C SER A 31 -6.27 -29.36 -18.98
N GLN A 32 -6.82 -29.54 -20.21
CA GLN A 32 -6.07 -29.29 -21.46
C GLN A 32 -5.70 -27.81 -21.66
N VAL A 33 -6.26 -26.92 -20.85
CA VAL A 33 -5.99 -25.49 -20.83
C VAL A 33 -5.05 -25.17 -19.66
N ASN A 34 -4.08 -24.31 -19.88
CA ASN A 34 -3.08 -23.98 -18.86
C ASN A 34 -3.62 -23.05 -17.75
N TYR A 35 -4.66 -22.26 -18.06
CA TYR A 35 -5.20 -21.23 -17.17
C TYR A 35 -6.73 -21.20 -17.21
N ILE A 36 -7.33 -20.86 -16.08
CA ILE A 36 -8.76 -20.62 -15.90
C ILE A 36 -8.97 -19.30 -15.15
N ASN A 37 -10.10 -18.65 -15.38
CA ASN A 37 -10.58 -17.54 -14.57
C ASN A 37 -11.35 -18.15 -13.39
N GLY A 38 -10.66 -18.37 -12.27
CA GLY A 38 -11.21 -19.11 -11.13
C GLY A 38 -10.70 -18.58 -9.81
N THR A 39 -10.42 -17.27 -9.78
CA THR A 39 -9.95 -16.57 -8.59
C THR A 39 -10.63 -15.23 -8.55
N SER A 40 -11.16 -14.89 -7.38
CA SER A 40 -11.64 -13.55 -7.08
C SER A 40 -10.76 -12.93 -6.01
N GLY A 41 -10.98 -11.66 -5.71
CA GLY A 41 -10.27 -10.99 -4.65
C GLY A 41 -10.92 -9.72 -4.19
N THR A 42 -10.51 -9.29 -3.01
CA THR A 42 -10.96 -8.03 -2.41
C THR A 42 -9.72 -7.27 -1.93
N ALA A 43 -9.67 -5.98 -2.21
CA ALA A 43 -8.66 -5.09 -1.69
C ALA A 43 -9.33 -3.85 -1.08
N TYR A 44 -8.96 -3.52 0.15
CA TYR A 44 -9.48 -2.35 0.84
C TYR A 44 -8.40 -1.71 1.68
N GLY A 45 -8.56 -0.42 1.94
CA GLY A 45 -7.58 0.32 2.70
C GLY A 45 -7.95 1.78 2.90
N VAL A 46 -7.09 2.44 3.66
CA VAL A 46 -7.12 3.86 3.93
C VAL A 46 -5.72 4.44 3.74
N ASP A 47 -5.67 5.55 3.01
CA ASP A 47 -4.48 6.35 2.78
C ASP A 47 -4.68 7.71 3.43
N PHE A 48 -3.69 8.15 4.20
CA PHE A 48 -3.69 9.45 4.85
C PHE A 48 -2.37 10.17 4.56
N ILE A 49 -2.47 11.41 4.11
CA ILE A 49 -1.31 12.25 3.80
C ILE A 49 -1.50 13.59 4.46
N VAL A 50 -0.44 14.08 5.10
CA VAL A 50 -0.31 15.48 5.54
C VAL A 50 0.87 16.07 4.79
N ASN A 51 0.67 17.23 4.19
CA ASN A 51 1.68 17.93 3.43
C ASN A 51 1.77 19.39 3.89
N LYS A 52 2.99 19.91 3.90
CA LYS A 52 3.31 21.30 4.16
C LYS A 52 4.13 21.83 2.99
N ASN A 53 3.56 22.73 2.19
CA ASN A 53 4.37 23.44 1.19
C ASN A 53 5.28 24.46 1.88
N LYS A 54 6.35 24.83 1.19
CA LYS A 54 7.32 25.81 1.69
C LYS A 54 6.65 27.16 1.90
N THR A 55 6.65 27.65 3.13
CA THR A 55 6.29 29.05 3.46
C THR A 55 7.52 29.82 3.88
N ASP A 56 8.15 29.33 4.94
CA ASP A 56 9.32 29.95 5.55
C ASP A 56 10.53 29.07 5.22
N ASP A 57 11.19 28.58 6.26
CA ASP A 57 12.42 27.82 6.14
C ASP A 57 12.19 26.33 5.95
N TRP A 58 10.94 25.84 5.87
CA TRP A 58 10.72 24.39 5.87
C TRP A 58 9.50 23.92 5.08
N TYR A 59 9.60 22.68 4.62
CA TYR A 59 8.53 21.96 3.95
C TYR A 59 8.69 20.46 4.20
N GLY A 60 7.62 19.71 3.96
CA GLY A 60 7.66 18.28 4.18
C GLY A 60 6.29 17.65 4.09
N TRP A 61 6.29 16.33 4.16
CA TRP A 61 5.06 15.55 4.12
C TRP A 61 5.23 14.22 4.86
N VAL A 62 4.11 13.69 5.33
CA VAL A 62 4.01 12.37 5.94
C VAL A 62 2.83 11.66 5.30
N ALA A 63 3.05 10.42 4.85
CA ALA A 63 2.04 9.55 4.27
C ALA A 63 1.97 8.24 5.03
N VAL A 64 0.76 7.81 5.38
CA VAL A 64 0.46 6.54 6.03
C VAL A 64 -0.58 5.80 5.21
N SER A 65 -0.30 4.55 4.89
CA SER A 65 -1.20 3.66 4.17
C SER A 65 -1.44 2.41 4.99
N LEU A 66 -2.72 2.08 5.20
CA LEU A 66 -3.17 0.83 5.79
C LEU A 66 -4.02 0.10 4.75
N ALA A 67 -3.61 -1.10 4.37
CA ALA A 67 -4.28 -1.87 3.33
C ALA A 67 -4.41 -3.34 3.74
N LYS A 68 -5.39 -4.01 3.15
CA LYS A 68 -5.49 -5.46 3.16
C LYS A 68 -6.01 -5.95 1.81
N SER A 69 -5.36 -6.99 1.30
CA SER A 69 -5.73 -7.64 0.04
C SER A 69 -5.83 -9.15 0.21
N GLU A 70 -6.94 -9.71 -0.24
CA GLU A 70 -7.28 -11.13 -0.14
C GLU A 70 -7.59 -11.70 -1.52
N ARG A 71 -7.23 -12.97 -1.73
CA ARG A 71 -7.61 -13.78 -2.89
C ARG A 71 -8.45 -14.96 -2.45
N GLU A 72 -9.47 -15.28 -3.22
CA GLU A 72 -10.34 -16.43 -3.03
C GLU A 72 -10.24 -17.34 -4.25
N ASP A 73 -9.97 -18.61 -3.99
CA ASP A 73 -10.02 -19.65 -5.00
C ASP A 73 -11.46 -20.12 -5.19
N GLU A 74 -12.07 -19.82 -6.33
CA GLU A 74 -13.50 -20.08 -6.56
C GLU A 74 -13.83 -21.57 -6.63
N LEU A 75 -12.85 -22.43 -6.93
CA LEU A 75 -13.05 -23.88 -6.97
C LEU A 75 -13.04 -24.51 -5.57
N THR A 76 -12.27 -23.94 -4.64
CA THR A 76 -12.09 -24.51 -3.29
C THR A 76 -12.74 -23.69 -2.18
N GLY A 77 -13.13 -22.45 -2.47
CA GLY A 77 -13.62 -21.46 -1.49
C GLY A 77 -12.55 -20.95 -0.53
N ILE A 78 -11.26 -21.27 -0.74
CA ILE A 78 -10.21 -20.92 0.21
C ILE A 78 -9.77 -19.47 0.00
N LYS A 79 -9.91 -18.66 1.05
CA LYS A 79 -9.40 -17.28 1.14
C LYS A 79 -7.99 -17.25 1.71
N ARG A 80 -7.12 -16.44 1.11
CA ARG A 80 -5.74 -16.22 1.57
C ARG A 80 -5.34 -14.76 1.38
N ASP A 81 -4.52 -14.25 2.28
CA ASP A 81 -3.86 -12.95 2.10
C ASP A 81 -3.03 -12.96 0.82
N TYR A 82 -3.08 -11.87 0.07
CA TYR A 82 -2.33 -11.74 -1.16
C TYR A 82 -0.83 -11.58 -0.85
N TYR A 83 0.02 -12.41 -1.47
CA TYR A 83 1.44 -12.49 -1.13
C TYR A 83 2.21 -11.16 -1.32
N ALA A 84 1.79 -10.32 -2.28
CA ALA A 84 2.44 -9.02 -2.51
C ALA A 84 1.82 -7.89 -1.67
N ASP A 85 0.84 -8.20 -0.83
CA ASP A 85 0.22 -7.23 0.06
C ASP A 85 1.24 -6.69 1.08
N THR A 86 1.17 -5.39 1.35
CA THR A 86 1.98 -4.72 2.37
C THR A 86 1.03 -3.95 3.27
N PRO A 87 0.61 -4.55 4.40
CA PRO A 87 -0.49 -4.00 5.19
C PRO A 87 -0.28 -2.59 5.73
N PHE A 88 0.97 -2.21 6.02
CA PHE A 88 1.32 -0.90 6.56
C PHE A 88 2.50 -0.31 5.80
N ILE A 89 2.36 0.95 5.39
CA ILE A 89 3.44 1.76 4.83
C ILE A 89 3.40 3.14 5.50
N LEU A 90 4.57 3.63 5.90
CA LEU A 90 4.80 4.99 6.40
C LEU A 90 5.96 5.59 5.62
N ASN A 91 5.75 6.78 5.07
CA ASN A 91 6.80 7.60 4.45
C ASN A 91 6.77 9.00 5.05
N ALA A 92 7.93 9.56 5.32
CA ALA A 92 8.06 10.90 5.87
C ALA A 92 9.29 11.60 5.28
N VAL A 93 9.08 12.81 4.78
CA VAL A 93 10.14 13.67 4.24
C VAL A 93 10.02 15.04 4.87
N PHE A 94 11.14 15.56 5.35
CA PHE A 94 11.23 16.90 5.92
C PHE A 94 12.47 17.60 5.39
N HIS A 95 12.36 18.89 5.16
CA HIS A 95 13.45 19.74 4.75
C HIS A 95 13.39 21.05 5.51
N TYR A 96 14.54 21.53 5.96
CA TYR A 96 14.67 22.75 6.75
C TYR A 96 15.91 23.56 6.30
N ASP A 97 15.74 24.86 6.11
CA ASP A 97 16.76 25.84 5.76
C ASP A 97 17.25 26.54 7.03
N PHE A 98 18.49 26.30 7.41
CA PHE A 98 19.16 26.95 8.54
C PHE A 98 19.77 28.28 8.07
N GLY A 99 18.91 29.24 7.77
CA GLY A 99 19.28 30.54 7.18
C GLY A 99 19.70 30.43 5.71
N GLU A 100 20.43 31.43 5.21
CA GLU A 100 20.73 31.54 3.77
C GLU A 100 21.79 30.55 3.25
N LYS A 101 22.53 29.89 4.14
CA LYS A 101 23.77 29.18 3.77
C LYS A 101 23.73 27.68 4.00
N TRP A 102 22.76 27.18 4.78
CA TRP A 102 22.71 25.79 5.19
C TRP A 102 21.30 25.26 5.09
N SER A 103 21.17 24.03 4.62
CA SER A 103 19.91 23.30 4.57
C SER A 103 20.12 21.85 4.99
N GLY A 104 19.10 21.25 5.59
CA GLY A 104 19.10 19.87 6.01
C GLY A 104 17.82 19.16 5.57
N GLY A 105 17.97 17.91 5.17
CA GLY A 105 16.86 17.04 4.78
C GLY A 105 16.85 15.75 5.58
N PHE A 106 15.65 15.25 5.86
CA PHE A 106 15.40 13.97 6.48
C PHE A 106 14.39 13.18 5.66
N ASN A 107 14.67 11.90 5.43
CA ASN A 107 13.76 10.97 4.75
C ASN A 107 13.70 9.67 5.54
N PHE A 108 12.50 9.19 5.80
CA PHE A 108 12.24 7.96 6.52
C PHE A 108 11.11 7.16 5.88
N THR A 109 11.36 5.87 5.69
CA THR A 109 10.37 4.91 5.19
C THR A 109 10.32 3.71 6.13
N ALA A 110 9.11 3.29 6.47
CA ALA A 110 8.85 2.05 7.18
C ALA A 110 7.72 1.28 6.48
N ARG A 111 7.81 -0.04 6.47
CA ARG A 111 6.77 -0.92 5.92
C ARG A 111 6.67 -2.21 6.72
N SER A 112 5.46 -2.76 6.81
CA SER A 112 5.28 -4.11 7.34
C SER A 112 5.84 -5.16 6.36
N GLY A 113 6.05 -6.38 6.86
CA GLY A 113 6.42 -7.52 6.03
C GLY A 113 5.34 -7.89 5.02
N GLN A 114 5.74 -8.70 4.03
CA GLN A 114 4.85 -9.26 3.02
C GLN A 114 4.36 -10.64 3.45
N ALA A 115 3.15 -11.03 3.04
CA ALA A 115 2.65 -12.38 3.26
C ALA A 115 3.53 -13.38 2.49
N TYR A 116 4.11 -14.34 3.22
CA TYR A 116 4.98 -15.36 2.66
C TYR A 116 4.35 -16.75 2.83
N THR A 117 4.38 -17.56 1.77
CA THR A 117 3.97 -18.97 1.83
C THR A 117 5.23 -19.83 2.05
N PRO A 118 5.43 -20.42 3.25
CA PRO A 118 6.60 -21.25 3.51
C PRO A 118 6.54 -22.55 2.71
N ILE A 119 7.66 -22.91 2.07
CA ILE A 119 7.83 -24.23 1.47
C ILE A 119 8.13 -25.21 2.62
N VAL A 120 7.12 -25.96 3.05
CA VAL A 120 7.26 -27.02 4.05
C VAL A 120 7.35 -28.38 3.34
N GLY A 121 8.39 -29.16 3.64
CA GLY A 121 8.49 -30.55 3.20
C GLY A 121 9.16 -30.80 1.84
N VAL A 122 10.20 -30.05 1.48
CA VAL A 122 11.11 -30.47 0.40
C VAL A 122 11.72 -31.81 0.81
N LYS A 123 11.36 -32.89 0.11
CA LYS A 123 12.05 -34.18 0.20
C LYS A 123 13.02 -34.27 -0.98
N GLU A 124 14.28 -34.58 -0.68
CA GLU A 124 15.27 -35.03 -1.67
C GLU A 124 14.84 -36.35 -2.33
#